data_AF-A0A369MT63-F1
#
_entry.id   AF-A0A369MT63-F1
#
_cell.length_a   1.000
_cell.length_b   1.000
_cell.length_c   1.000
_cell.angle_alpha   90.00
_cell.angle_beta   90.00
_cell.angle_gamma   90.00
#
_symmetry.space_group_name_H-M   'P 1'
#
loop_
_entity.id
_entity.type
_entity.pdbx_description
1 polymer ?
#
loop_
_entity_poly.entity_id
_entity_poly.type
_entity_poly.pdbx_seq_one_letter_code
_entity_poly.pdbx_strand_id
1 'polypeptide(L)'
;MQPRAREAPPTHPLVRHGHVYDEPNGNDRRKDKRISAHWERVHSIELGQAAARDAMDYNISEIRHLEAQKKAVEKEIAECADQKRRKGCVGALRCLKGIEAMTALSFVVETGAFSRFDNARTCSS
;
A
#
# COMPACT_ATOMS: atom_id res chain seq x y z
N MET A 1 23.40 -23.46 -27.71
CA MET A 1 22.61 -22.39 -27.06
C MET A 1 22.83 -22.54 -25.56
N GLN A 2 23.60 -21.64 -24.94
CA GLN A 2 23.99 -21.77 -23.53
C GLN A 2 22.85 -21.34 -22.59
N PRO A 3 22.65 -21.99 -21.43
CA PRO A 3 21.67 -21.56 -20.44
C PRO A 3 22.12 -20.27 -19.76
N ARG A 4 21.26 -19.25 -19.75
CA ARG A 4 21.47 -17.97 -19.05
C ARG A 4 21.65 -18.21 -17.55
N ALA A 5 22.60 -17.46 -16.96
CA ALA A 5 22.89 -17.43 -15.55
C ALA A 5 21.63 -17.18 -14.70
N ARG A 6 21.45 -17.95 -13.63
CA ARG A 6 20.44 -17.71 -12.60
C ARG A 6 20.76 -16.39 -11.89
N GLU A 7 19.87 -15.42 -12.02
CA GLU A 7 19.85 -14.21 -11.20
C GLU A 7 19.72 -14.58 -9.71
N ALA A 8 20.26 -13.73 -8.84
CA ALA A 8 20.40 -13.97 -7.41
C ALA A 8 19.07 -14.40 -6.73
N PRO A 9 19.11 -15.28 -5.71
CA PRO A 9 17.90 -15.78 -5.06
C PRO A 9 17.12 -14.62 -4.41
N PRO A 10 15.78 -14.57 -4.56
CA PRO A 10 14.95 -13.49 -4.05
C PRO A 10 15.02 -13.37 -2.51
N THR A 11 15.26 -12.15 -2.02
CA THR A 11 15.61 -11.82 -0.63
C THR A 11 14.47 -11.94 0.39
N HIS A 12 13.24 -12.21 -0.05
CA HIS A 12 12.06 -12.18 0.84
C HIS A 12 11.82 -13.55 1.53
N PRO A 13 11.69 -13.62 2.87
CA PRO A 13 11.56 -14.88 3.62
C PRO A 13 10.46 -15.81 3.11
N LEU A 14 9.30 -15.28 2.72
CA LEU A 14 8.20 -16.08 2.18
C LEU A 14 8.57 -16.80 0.87
N VAL A 15 9.37 -16.17 0.01
CA VAL A 15 9.79 -16.77 -1.27
C VAL A 15 10.81 -17.88 -1.02
N ARG A 16 11.68 -17.72 -0.02
CA ARG A 16 12.61 -18.77 0.44
C ARG A 16 11.88 -20.03 0.93
N HIS A 17 10.68 -19.89 1.49
CA HIS A 17 9.86 -20.99 1.98
C HIS A 17 8.86 -21.51 0.94
N GLY A 18 9.00 -21.15 -0.34
CA GLY A 18 8.15 -21.65 -1.42
C GLY A 18 6.76 -21.01 -1.49
N HIS A 19 6.50 -19.99 -0.67
CA HIS A 19 5.25 -19.22 -0.71
C HIS A 19 5.39 -18.06 -1.69
N VAL A 20 5.08 -18.33 -2.95
CA VAL A 20 4.93 -17.31 -4.00
C VAL A 20 3.45 -16.93 -4.06
N TYR A 21 3.16 -15.66 -3.82
CA TYR A 21 1.81 -15.12 -4.00
C TYR A 21 1.89 -14.06 -5.09
N ASP A 22 1.72 -14.48 -6.35
CA ASP A 22 1.62 -13.58 -7.49
C ASP A 22 0.64 -14.11 -8.55
N GLU A 23 -0.34 -13.28 -8.90
CA GLU A 23 -0.80 -13.15 -10.28
C GLU A 23 -0.23 -11.83 -10.84
N PRO A 24 0.90 -11.87 -11.56
CA PRO A 24 1.46 -10.67 -12.17
C PRO A 24 0.57 -10.21 -13.33
N ASN A 25 0.39 -8.90 -13.49
CA ASN A 25 0.30 -8.33 -14.83
C ASN A 25 1.71 -8.11 -15.34
N GLY A 26 1.92 -8.18 -16.67
CA GLY A 26 3.22 -8.22 -17.36
C GLY A 26 4.17 -7.03 -17.20
N ASN A 27 4.04 -6.24 -16.13
CA ASN A 27 4.93 -5.14 -15.76
C ASN A 27 5.25 -5.15 -14.24
N ASP A 28 5.26 -6.35 -13.62
CA ASP A 28 5.58 -6.56 -12.20
C ASP A 28 4.69 -5.75 -11.23
N ARG A 29 3.44 -5.50 -11.63
CA ARG A 29 2.41 -4.86 -10.79
C ARG A 29 1.31 -5.87 -10.49
N ARG A 30 0.74 -5.79 -9.28
CA ARG A 30 -0.47 -6.55 -8.91
C ARG A 30 -1.57 -6.29 -9.93
N LYS A 31 -2.34 -7.31 -10.30
CA LYS A 31 -3.58 -7.17 -11.07
C LYS A 31 -4.61 -6.32 -10.31
N ASP A 32 -4.56 -5.01 -10.46
CA ASP A 32 -5.65 -4.10 -10.09
C ASP A 32 -6.71 -3.99 -11.21
N LYS A 33 -7.02 -5.11 -11.87
CA LYS A 33 -8.09 -5.13 -12.89
C LYS A 33 -9.44 -4.69 -12.32
N ARG A 34 -9.64 -4.84 -10.99
CA ARG A 34 -10.91 -4.50 -10.34
C ARG A 34 -11.10 -2.99 -10.10
N ILE A 35 -10.02 -2.24 -9.89
CA ILE A 35 -10.07 -0.80 -9.60
C ILE A 35 -10.00 0.03 -10.88
N SER A 36 -9.15 -0.35 -11.85
CA SER A 36 -8.97 0.43 -13.08
C SER A 36 -10.25 0.57 -13.91
N ALA A 37 -11.15 -0.42 -13.88
CA ALA A 37 -12.43 -0.40 -14.60
C ALA A 37 -13.59 0.12 -13.73
N HIS A 38 -13.33 0.60 -12.50
CA HIS A 38 -14.39 1.05 -11.60
C HIS A 38 -15.09 2.30 -12.13
N TRP A 39 -14.33 3.34 -12.49
CA TRP A 39 -14.89 4.60 -12.97
C TRP A 39 -15.59 4.47 -14.32
N GLU A 40 -15.05 3.65 -15.22
CA GLU A 40 -15.73 3.32 -16.48
C GLU A 40 -17.10 2.70 -16.22
N ARG A 41 -17.18 1.75 -15.28
CA ARG A 41 -18.45 1.13 -14.89
C ARG A 41 -19.41 2.13 -14.25
N VAL A 42 -18.93 3.00 -13.36
CA VAL A 42 -19.75 4.04 -12.73
C VAL A 42 -20.33 4.99 -13.78
N HIS A 43 -19.51 5.42 -14.75
CA HIS A 43 -19.95 6.32 -15.81
C HIS A 43 -20.88 5.65 -16.84
N SER A 44 -20.84 4.32 -16.99
CA SER A 44 -21.76 3.57 -17.86
C SER A 44 -23.17 3.40 -17.28
N ILE A 45 -23.43 3.81 -16.04
CA ILE A 45 -24.76 3.68 -15.41
C ILE A 45 -25.72 4.67 -16.04
N GLU A 46 -26.79 4.16 -16.64
CA GLU A 46 -27.90 4.98 -17.14
C GLU A 46 -28.94 5.19 -16.03
N LEU A 47 -29.01 6.43 -15.53
CA LEU A 47 -30.04 6.85 -14.57
C LEU A 47 -31.21 7.46 -15.33
N GLY A 48 -32.40 6.89 -15.14
CA GLY A 48 -33.63 7.29 -15.86
C GLY A 48 -34.24 8.63 -15.45
N GLN A 49 -33.69 9.29 -14.41
CA GLN A 49 -34.14 10.61 -13.94
C GLN A 49 -32.98 11.59 -13.90
N ALA A 50 -33.20 12.83 -14.36
CA ALA A 50 -32.18 13.88 -14.38
C ALA A 50 -31.62 14.16 -12.97
N ALA A 51 -32.50 14.29 -11.97
CA ALA A 51 -32.10 14.51 -10.58
C ALA A 51 -31.18 13.41 -10.02
N ALA A 52 -31.36 12.15 -10.46
CA ALA A 52 -30.50 11.05 -10.07
C ALA A 52 -29.09 11.17 -10.69
N ARG A 53 -29.02 11.66 -11.94
CA ARG A 53 -27.75 11.94 -12.61
C ARG A 53 -26.99 13.08 -11.93
N ASP A 54 -27.68 14.17 -11.61
CA ASP A 54 -27.08 15.31 -10.91
C ASP A 54 -26.53 14.91 -9.53
N ALA A 55 -27.29 14.10 -8.78
CA ALA A 55 -26.83 13.56 -7.50
C ALA A 55 -25.61 12.63 -7.66
N MET A 56 -25.57 11.81 -8.71
CA MET A 56 -24.42 10.95 -9.00
C MET A 56 -23.17 11.77 -9.31
N ASP A 57 -23.29 12.78 -10.18
CA ASP A 57 -22.18 13.65 -10.58
C ASP A 57 -21.62 14.43 -9.38
N TYR A 58 -22.51 14.93 -8.49
CA TYR A 58 -22.10 15.54 -7.22
C TYR A 58 -21.27 14.57 -6.36
N ASN A 59 -21.75 13.35 -6.13
CA ASN A 59 -21.01 12.37 -5.32
C ASN A 59 -19.66 11.99 -5.94
N ILE A 60 -19.58 11.88 -7.27
CA ILE A 60 -18.31 11.62 -7.96
C ILE A 60 -17.33 12.77 -7.71
N SER A 61 -17.79 14.02 -7.75
CA SER A 61 -16.93 15.17 -7.46
C SER A 61 -16.40 15.16 -6.02
N GLU A 62 -17.25 14.82 -5.05
CA GLU A 62 -16.85 14.69 -3.64
C GLU A 62 -15.84 13.57 -3.42
N ILE A 63 -16.05 12.40 -4.04
CA ILE A 63 -15.09 11.29 -3.96
C ILE A 63 -13.73 11.71 -4.51
N ARG A 64 -13.70 12.35 -5.68
CA ARG A 64 -12.44 12.85 -6.28
C ARG A 64 -11.75 13.88 -5.39
N HIS A 65 -12.53 14.75 -4.74
CA HIS A 65 -12.00 15.71 -3.79
C HIS A 65 -11.36 15.01 -2.58
N LEU A 66 -12.03 14.01 -2.01
CA LEU A 66 -11.51 13.22 -0.89
C LEU A 66 -10.28 12.38 -1.29
N GLU A 67 -10.26 11.81 -2.50
CA GLU A 67 -9.09 11.11 -3.03
C GLU A 67 -7.86 12.03 -3.14
N ALA A 68 -8.07 13.27 -3.57
CA ALA A 68 -7.01 14.28 -3.62
C ALA A 68 -6.51 14.65 -2.22
N GLN A 69 -7.41 14.85 -1.25
CA GLN A 69 -7.04 15.09 0.15
C GLN A 69 -6.27 13.92 0.75
N LYS A 70 -6.74 12.69 0.55
CA LYS A 70 -6.04 11.47 0.99
C LYS A 70 -4.62 11.42 0.43
N LYS A 71 -4.43 11.70 -0.86
CA LYS A 71 -3.12 11.71 -1.49
C LYS A 71 -2.18 12.78 -0.91
N ALA A 72 -2.72 13.94 -0.52
CA ALA A 72 -1.95 14.97 0.17
C ALA A 72 -1.46 14.46 1.54
N VAL A 73 -2.34 13.84 2.32
CA VAL A 73 -1.97 13.24 3.62
C VAL A 73 -0.96 12.11 3.46
N GLU A 74 -1.10 11.25 2.44
CA GLU A 74 -0.13 10.19 2.15
C GLU A 74 1.27 10.74 1.84
N LYS A 75 1.34 11.91 1.18
CA LYS A 75 2.61 12.61 0.93
C LYS A 75 3.23 13.10 2.24
N GLU A 76 2.45 13.73 3.12
CA GLU A 76 2.93 14.19 4.43
C GLU A 76 3.42 13.02 5.31
N ILE A 77 2.72 11.89 5.26
CA ILE A 77 3.13 10.64 5.92
C ILE A 77 4.48 10.17 5.37
N ALA A 78 4.66 10.16 4.05
CA ALA A 78 5.90 9.75 3.42
C ALA A 78 7.08 10.66 3.83
N GLU A 79 6.87 11.98 3.87
CA GLU A 79 7.85 12.94 4.35
C GLU A 79 8.19 12.73 5.83
N CYS A 80 7.18 12.48 6.68
CA CYS A 80 7.37 12.17 8.09
C CYS A 80 8.12 10.85 8.32
N ALA A 81 7.87 9.85 7.48
CA ALA A 81 8.55 8.56 7.49
C ALA A 81 10.02 8.67 7.07
N ASP A 82 10.36 9.60 6.17
CA ASP A 82 11.74 9.75 5.67
C ASP A 82 12.66 10.56 6.60
N GLN A 83 12.13 11.15 7.67
CA GLN A 83 12.94 11.87 8.65
C GLN A 83 14.01 10.96 9.28
N LYS A 84 15.24 11.46 9.39
CA LYS A 84 16.44 10.71 9.84
C LYS A 84 16.21 9.88 11.11
N ARG A 85 15.46 10.41 12.08
CA ARG A 85 15.14 9.72 13.34
C ARG A 85 14.32 8.44 13.14
N ARG A 86 13.42 8.39 12.16
CA ARG A 86 12.42 7.31 11.99
C ARG A 86 12.69 6.42 10.77
N LYS A 87 13.41 6.93 9.77
CA LYS A 87 13.67 6.27 8.48
C LYS A 87 14.15 4.82 8.60
N GLY A 88 15.06 4.53 9.53
CA GLY A 88 15.58 3.18 9.75
C GLY A 88 14.51 2.18 10.21
N CYS A 89 13.78 2.52 11.28
CA CYS A 89 12.72 1.66 11.82
C CYS A 89 11.55 1.51 10.85
N VAL A 90 11.11 2.61 10.22
CA VAL A 90 10.04 2.56 9.21
C VAL A 90 10.44 1.69 8.03
N GLY A 91 11.68 1.83 7.53
CA GLY A 91 12.21 1.01 6.45
C GLY A 91 12.21 -0.48 6.79
N ALA A 92 12.66 -0.83 7.99
CA ALA A 92 12.68 -2.23 8.46
C ALA A 92 11.26 -2.83 8.55
N LEU A 93 10.28 -2.08 9.09
CA LEU A 93 8.90 -2.54 9.19
C LEU A 93 8.25 -2.73 7.82
N ARG A 94 8.55 -1.86 6.85
CA ARG A 94 8.05 -1.98 5.47
C ARG A 94 8.59 -3.19 4.72
N CYS A 95 9.62 -3.87 5.21
CA CYS A 95 10.04 -5.17 4.68
C CYS A 95 9.03 -6.28 4.98
N LEU A 96 8.11 -6.08 5.93
CA LEU A 96 7.04 -7.01 6.23
C LEU A 96 5.92 -6.87 5.18
N LYS A 97 5.47 -8.00 4.65
CA LYS A 97 4.41 -8.04 3.61
C LYS A 97 3.16 -7.31 4.09
N GLY A 98 2.68 -6.35 3.30
CA GLY A 98 1.46 -5.61 3.57
C GLY A 98 1.63 -4.41 4.52
N ILE A 99 2.84 -4.14 5.01
CA ILE A 99 3.11 -2.95 5.81
C ILE A 99 3.55 -1.81 4.89
N GLU A 100 2.67 -0.81 4.76
CA GLU A 100 2.96 0.43 4.04
C GLU A 100 3.45 1.55 4.97
N ALA A 101 3.83 2.69 4.38
CA ALA A 101 4.46 3.80 5.11
C ALA A 101 3.60 4.33 6.26
N MET A 102 2.28 4.43 6.09
CA MET A 102 1.36 4.84 7.16
C MET A 102 1.45 3.87 8.34
N THR A 103 1.18 2.59 8.10
CA THR A 103 1.17 1.57 9.16
C THR A 103 2.51 1.48 9.88
N ALA A 104 3.62 1.46 9.13
CA ALA A 104 4.96 1.45 9.72
C ALA A 104 5.26 2.71 10.53
N LEU A 105 4.86 3.89 10.05
CA LEU A 105 5.04 5.14 10.78
C LEU A 105 4.22 5.14 12.07
N SER A 106 2.95 4.72 12.03
CA SER A 106 2.08 4.59 13.21
C SER A 106 2.72 3.70 14.28
N PHE A 107 3.24 2.53 13.90
CA PHE A 107 3.98 1.68 14.83
C PHE A 107 5.17 2.41 15.47
N VAL A 108 5.99 3.10 14.68
CA VAL A 108 7.17 3.82 15.19
C VAL A 108 6.79 4.95 16.14
N VAL A 109 5.72 5.70 15.86
CA VAL A 109 5.30 6.81 16.72
C VAL A 109 4.61 6.34 17.99
N GLU A 110 3.77 5.31 17.91
CA GLU A 110 3.04 4.74 19.06
C GLU A 110 3.98 3.98 20.00
N THR A 111 4.92 3.23 19.44
CA THR A 111 5.89 2.43 20.20
C THR A 111 7.01 3.30 20.79
N GLY A 112 7.28 4.46 20.18
CA GLY A 112 8.35 5.36 20.59
C GLY A 112 9.74 4.78 20.27
N ALA A 113 10.44 4.27 21.29
CA ALA A 113 11.77 3.70 21.14
C ALA A 113 11.75 2.18 21.31
N PHE A 114 12.09 1.44 20.25
CA PHE A 114 12.16 -0.03 20.31
C PHE A 114 13.15 -0.56 21.34
N SER A 115 14.15 0.24 21.74
CA SER A 115 15.10 -0.09 22.79
C SER A 115 14.46 -0.22 24.18
N ARG A 116 13.21 0.21 24.38
CA ARG A 116 12.47 -0.03 25.62
C ARG A 116 12.14 -1.51 25.82
N PHE A 117 12.17 -2.30 24.75
CA PHE A 117 11.92 -3.74 24.80
C PHE A 117 13.24 -4.50 24.70
N ASP A 118 13.51 -5.37 25.68
CA ASP A 118 14.72 -6.19 25.68
C ASP A 118 14.77 -7.15 24.49
N ASN A 119 13.66 -7.82 24.19
CA ASN A 119 13.48 -8.63 22.98
C ASN A 119 11.99 -8.86 22.69
N ALA A 120 11.68 -9.38 21.50
CA ALA A 120 10.29 -9.62 21.11
C ALA A 120 9.56 -10.67 21.99
N ARG A 121 10.28 -11.64 22.58
CA ARG A 121 9.68 -12.72 23.38
C ARG A 121 9.23 -12.27 24.76
N THR A 122 9.81 -11.22 25.33
CA THR A 122 9.34 -10.66 26.61
C THR A 122 7.99 -9.95 26.50
N CYS A 123 7.51 -9.71 25.27
CA CYS A 123 6.21 -9.08 25.01
C CYS A 123 5.14 -10.06 24.49
N SER A 124 5.45 -11.34 24.32
CA SER A 124 4.46 -12.38 23.98
C SER A 124 4.04 -13.10 25.26
N SER A 125 2.85 -12.77 25.77
CA SER A 125 2.16 -13.56 26.81
C SER A 125 1.45 -14.75 26.19
#